data_AF-A0A1H4XXZ0-F1
#
_entry.id   AF-A0A1H4XXZ0-F1
#
_cell.length_a   1.000
_cell.length_b   1.000
_cell.length_c   1.000
_cell.angle_alpha   90.00
_cell.angle_beta   90.00
_cell.angle_gamma   90.00
#
_symmetry.space_group_name_H-M   'P 1'
#
loop_
_entity.id
_entity.type
_entity.pdbx_description
1 polymer ?
#
loop_
_entity_poly.entity_id
_entity_poly.type
_entity_poly.pdbx_seq_one_letter_code
_entity_poly.pdbx_strand_id
1 'polypeptide(L)'
;MYAEYFSRIVKLRGVPNLNKNQFIRYQKIVAIEYYLKQLKNENNNPKDADYTKMFEVENQLQKFTGNKPPAQLLEEMLKLSLE
;
A
#
# COMPACT_ATOMS: atom_id res chain seq x y z
N MET A 1 -2.48 -4.26 -5.83
CA MET A 1 -3.69 -3.43 -5.98
C MET A 1 -3.34 -1.95 -5.84
N TYR A 2 -2.80 -1.51 -4.71
CA TYR A 2 -2.39 -0.12 -4.51
C TYR A 2 -1.23 0.28 -5.42
N ALA A 3 -0.15 -0.51 -5.46
CA ALA A 3 1.02 -0.23 -6.28
C ALA A 3 0.69 -0.15 -7.78
N GLU A 4 -0.22 -1.02 -8.23
CA GLU A 4 -0.70 -1.03 -9.61
C GLU A 4 -1.53 0.21 -9.94
N TYR A 5 -2.50 0.54 -9.07
CA TYR A 5 -3.30 1.75 -9.22
C TYR A 5 -2.44 3.01 -9.23
N PHE A 6 -1.52 3.12 -8.27
CA PHE A 6 -0.61 4.25 -8.17
C PHE A 6 0.32 4.36 -9.40
N SER A 7 0.87 3.24 -9.87
CA SER A 7 1.66 3.21 -11.12
C SER A 7 0.85 3.72 -12.31
N ARG A 8 -0.41 3.30 -12.43
CA ARG A 8 -1.33 3.78 -13.47
C ARG A 8 -1.58 5.28 -13.36
N ILE A 9 -1.79 5.81 -12.16
CA ILE A 9 -1.96 7.26 -11.95
C ILE A 9 -0.70 8.01 -12.38
N VAL A 10 0.49 7.55 -11.99
CA VAL A 10 1.76 8.19 -12.39
C VAL A 10 1.91 8.24 -13.91
N LYS A 11 1.58 7.15 -14.61
CA LYS A 11 1.66 7.08 -16.09
C LYS A 11 0.64 8.00 -16.77
N LEU A 12 -0.55 8.18 -16.19
CA LEU A 12 -1.62 8.95 -16.82
C LEU A 12 -1.61 10.44 -16.47
N ARG A 13 -1.18 10.78 -15.25
CA ARG A 13 -1.36 12.13 -14.67
C ARG A 13 -0.07 12.71 -14.08
N GLY A 14 1.05 11.98 -14.16
CA GLY A 14 2.29 12.35 -13.50
C GLY A 14 2.30 12.01 -12.01
N VAL A 15 3.41 12.33 -11.35
CA VAL A 15 3.61 12.03 -9.93
C VAL A 15 2.66 12.88 -9.07
N PRO A 16 1.85 12.28 -8.18
CA PRO A 16 0.99 13.03 -7.28
C PRO A 16 1.80 14.00 -6.41
N ASN A 17 1.32 15.24 -6.29
CA ASN A 17 1.95 16.26 -5.45
C ASN A 17 1.60 16.01 -3.97
N LEU A 18 2.33 15.09 -3.34
CA LEU A 18 2.17 14.72 -1.94
C LEU A 18 3.19 15.46 -1.08
N ASN A 19 2.76 15.89 0.11
CA ASN A 19 3.71 16.36 1.12
C ASN A 19 4.59 15.21 1.61
N LYS A 20 5.67 15.53 2.34
CA LYS A 20 6.65 14.54 2.80
C LYS A 20 6.02 13.36 3.55
N ASN A 21 5.06 13.62 4.44
CA ASN A 21 4.43 12.58 5.25
C ASN A 21 3.57 11.64 4.41
N GLN A 22 2.78 12.20 3.49
CA GLN A 22 1.94 11.40 2.61
C GLN A 22 2.78 10.66 1.56
N PHE A 23 3.88 11.24 1.06
CA PHE A 23 4.79 10.53 0.18
C PHE A 23 5.46 9.33 0.87
N ILE A 24 5.88 9.47 2.13
CA ILE A 24 6.39 8.34 2.93
C ILE A 24 5.31 7.27 3.11
N ARG A 25 4.07 7.65 3.44
CA ARG A 25 2.93 6.73 3.55
C ARG A 25 2.70 5.98 2.23
N TYR A 26 2.75 6.69 1.11
CA TYR A 26 2.59 6.13 -0.24
C TYR A 26 3.65 5.05 -0.51
N GLN A 27 4.92 5.35 -0.24
CA GLN A 27 6.02 4.39 -0.43
C GLN A 27 5.90 3.18 0.50
N LYS A 28 5.53 3.39 1.77
CA LYS A 28 5.30 2.30 2.73
C LYS A 28 4.22 1.34 2.26
N ILE A 29 3.11 1.86 1.73
CA ILE A 29 2.02 1.03 1.20
C ILE A 29 2.50 0.16 0.04
N VAL A 30 3.26 0.74 -0.90
CA VAL A 30 3.83 -0.02 -2.03
C VAL A 30 4.78 -1.12 -1.54
N ALA A 31 5.66 -0.80 -0.59
CA ALA A 31 6.63 -1.76 -0.05
C ALA A 31 5.94 -2.92 0.69
N ILE A 32 4.96 -2.61 1.55
CA ILE A 32 4.19 -3.61 2.30
C ILE A 32 3.38 -4.50 1.37
N GLU A 33 2.70 -3.92 0.37
CA GLU A 33 1.93 -4.70 -0.60
C GLU A 33 2.82 -5.63 -1.44
N TYR A 34 4.00 -5.15 -1.85
CA TYR A 34 4.98 -5.98 -2.54
C TYR A 34 5.45 -7.14 -1.65
N TYR A 35 5.79 -6.87 -0.39
CA TYR A 35 6.22 -7.89 0.54
C TYR A 35 5.14 -8.94 0.81
N LEU A 36 3.90 -8.51 1.00
CA LEU A 36 2.76 -9.43 1.17
C LEU A 36 2.57 -10.31 -0.06
N LYS A 37 2.74 -9.76 -1.26
CA LYS A 37 2.68 -10.55 -2.50
C LYS A 37 3.79 -11.60 -2.56
N GLN A 38 5.01 -11.25 -2.14
CA GLN A 38 6.12 -12.22 -2.08
C GLN A 38 5.84 -13.33 -1.08
N LEU A 39 5.40 -13.00 0.14
CA LEU A 39 5.02 -13.99 1.15
C LEU A 39 3.97 -14.98 0.63
N LYS A 40 2.98 -14.50 -0.12
CA LYS A 40 1.92 -15.34 -0.71
C LYS A 40 2.43 -16.22 -1.86
N ASN A 41 3.44 -15.78 -2.59
CA ASN A 41 4.00 -16.51 -3.74
C ASN A 41 5.07 -17.53 -3.35
N GLU A 42 5.88 -17.24 -2.33
CA GLU A 42 6.96 -18.11 -1.86
C GLU A 42 6.43 -19.32 -1.09
N ASN A 43 5.28 -19.18 -0.44
CA ASN A 43 4.65 -20.22 0.36
C ASN A 43 3.66 -21.06 -0.44
N ASN A 44 4.18 -21.95 -1.29
CA ASN A 44 3.38 -22.96 -1.99
C ASN A 44 2.75 -24.01 -1.06
N ASN A 45 3.22 -24.10 0.19
CA ASN A 45 2.62 -24.92 1.25
C ASN A 45 2.78 -24.21 2.62
N PRO A 46 1.98 -23.17 2.89
CA PRO A 46 2.16 -22.29 4.04
C PRO A 46 1.94 -23.03 5.36
N LYS A 47 2.82 -22.79 6.33
CA LYS A 47 2.66 -23.25 7.72
C LYS A 47 1.90 -22.21 8.53
N ASP A 48 1.43 -22.58 9.72
CA ASP A 48 0.71 -21.65 10.61
C ASP A 48 1.46 -20.34 10.86
N ALA A 49 2.79 -20.41 11.05
CA ALA A 49 3.64 -19.23 11.22
C ALA A 49 3.63 -18.28 10.00
N ASP A 50 3.51 -18.83 8.79
CA ASP A 50 3.40 -18.04 7.56
C ASP A 50 2.08 -17.27 7.51
N TYR A 51 0.98 -17.92 7.91
CA TYR A 51 -0.32 -17.27 8.02
C TYR A 51 -0.33 -16.15 9.07
N THR A 52 0.27 -16.39 10.24
CA THR A 52 0.43 -15.33 11.26
C THR A 52 1.17 -14.13 10.70
N LYS A 53 2.29 -14.37 10.02
CA LYS A 53 3.10 -13.31 9.42
C LYS A 53 2.35 -12.57 8.30
N MET A 54 1.63 -13.28 7.44
CA MET A 54 0.78 -12.65 6.42
C MET A 54 -0.28 -11.76 7.05
N PHE A 55 -0.95 -12.25 8.10
CA PHE A 55 -1.97 -11.49 8.83
C PHE A 55 -1.39 -10.23 9.50
N GLU A 56 -0.20 -10.32 10.09
CA GLU A 56 0.51 -9.16 10.65
C GLU A 56 0.82 -8.10 9.59
N VAL A 57 1.33 -8.53 8.43
CA VAL A 57 1.65 -7.63 7.32
C VAL A 57 0.38 -7.01 6.73
N GLU A 58 -0.70 -7.79 6.61
CA GLU A 58 -2.02 -7.28 6.22
C GLU A 58 -2.49 -6.21 7.20
N ASN A 59 -2.44 -6.45 8.51
CA ASN A 59 -2.80 -5.45 9.51
C ASN A 59 -1.94 -4.18 9.42
N GLN A 60 -0.65 -4.29 9.11
CA GLN A 60 0.19 -3.11 8.86
C GLN A 60 -0.29 -2.34 7.62
N LEU A 61 -0.62 -3.03 6.53
CA LEU A 61 -1.21 -2.40 5.35
C LEU A 61 -2.53 -1.70 5.69
N GLN A 62 -3.38 -2.32 6.50
CA GLN A 62 -4.64 -1.71 6.96
C GLN A 62 -4.39 -0.44 7.78
N LYS A 63 -3.37 -0.40 8.64
CA LYS A 63 -3.01 0.82 9.40
C LYS A 63 -2.63 1.99 8.49
N PHE A 64 -1.94 1.73 7.39
CA PHE A 64 -1.58 2.79 6.44
C PHE A 64 -2.71 3.14 5.47
N THR A 65 -3.59 2.22 5.13
CA THR A 65 -4.65 2.45 4.13
C THR A 65 -5.97 2.86 4.77
N GLY A 66 -6.16 2.60 6.07
CA GLY A 66 -7.45 2.74 6.74
C GLY A 66 -8.55 1.91 6.07
N ASN A 67 -8.19 0.78 5.45
CA ASN A 67 -9.07 -0.07 4.62
C ASN A 67 -9.74 0.66 3.44
N LYS A 68 -9.19 1.82 3.03
CA LYS A 68 -9.74 2.56 1.89
C LYS A 68 -9.29 1.95 0.57
N PRO A 69 -10.16 1.90 -0.45
CA PRO A 69 -9.76 1.60 -1.82
C PRO A 69 -8.67 2.57 -2.33
N PRO A 70 -7.79 2.15 -3.26
CA PRO A 70 -6.64 2.94 -3.70
C PRO A 70 -6.97 4.36 -4.18
N ALA A 71 -8.11 4.53 -4.86
CA ALA A 71 -8.56 5.84 -5.35
C ALA A 71 -8.92 6.78 -4.21
N GLN A 72 -9.72 6.31 -3.24
CA GLN A 72 -10.15 7.10 -2.09
C GLN A 72 -8.96 7.42 -1.16
N LEU A 73 -8.05 6.45 -0.99
CA LEU A 73 -6.83 6.67 -0.24
C LEU A 73 -5.98 7.76 -0.88
N LEU A 74 -5.77 7.72 -2.20
CA LEU A 74 -4.96 8.75 -2.87
C LEU A 74 -5.60 10.14 -2.75
N GLU A 75 -6.93 10.22 -2.85
CA GLU A 75 -7.66 11.48 -2.65
C GLU A 75 -7.48 12.02 -1.22
N GLU A 76 -7.59 11.16 -0.20
CA GLU A 76 -7.30 11.52 1.19
C GLU A 76 -5.88 12.05 1.35
N MET A 77 -4.90 11.34 0.79
CA MET A 77 -3.49 11.73 0.89
C MET A 77 -3.20 13.06 0.19
N LEU A 78 -3.88 13.37 -0.91
CA LEU A 78 -3.80 14.68 -1.56
C LEU A 78 -4.41 15.77 -0.70
N LYS A 79 -5.57 15.54 -0.07
CA LYS A 79 -6.20 16.50 0.86
C LYS A 79 -5.28 16.80 2.04
N LEU A 80 -4.75 15.77 2.69
CA LEU A 80 -3.79 15.89 3.81
C LEU A 80 -2.42 16.45 3.38
N SER A 81 -2.17 16.62 2.08
CA SER A 81 -0.97 17.28 1.58
C SER A 81 -1.11 18.79 1.44
N LEU A 82 -2.33 19.31 1.54
CA LEU A 82 -2.66 20.73 1.47
C LEU A 82 -2.79 21.38 2.87
N GLU A 83 -2.86 20.55 3.91
CA GLU A 83 -2.80 20.94 5.33
C GLU A 83 -1.33 21.18 5.75
#